data_AF-A0A158PHA6-F1
#
_entry.id   AF-A0A158PHA6-F1
#
_cell.length_a   1.000
_cell.length_b   1.000
_cell.length_c   1.000
_cell.angle_alpha   90.00
_cell.angle_beta   90.00
_cell.angle_gamma   90.00
#
_symmetry.space_group_name_H-M   'P 1'
#
loop_
_entity.id
_entity.type
_entity.pdbx_description
1 polymer ?
#
loop_
_entity_poly.entity_id
_entity_poly.type
_entity_poly.pdbx_seq_one_letter_code
_entity_poly.pdbx_strand_id
1 'polypeptide(L)'
;MRLLAVVFLLYCAIICLASSSNTVKCYCTDDHCVPYGACDGIVCLVGILRDSNQVIRTCGTRPLGCYKDEDDRWTDLCACDQPFCNTFSYLRSHTRYGLMFIT
;
A
#
# COMPACT_ATOMS: atom_id res chain seq x y z
N MET A 1 10.21 -22.17 -38.63
CA MET A 1 8.79 -22.14 -38.21
C MET A 1 8.61 -22.60 -36.76
N ARG A 2 8.87 -23.88 -36.42
CA ARG A 2 8.64 -24.42 -35.05
C ARG A 2 9.59 -23.87 -33.98
N LEU A 3 10.88 -23.73 -34.29
CA LEU A 3 11.89 -23.22 -33.33
C LEU A 3 11.62 -21.76 -32.93
N LEU A 4 11.20 -20.93 -33.89
CA LEU A 4 10.87 -19.52 -33.67
C LEU A 4 9.65 -19.35 -32.76
N ALA A 5 8.63 -20.21 -32.91
CA ALA A 5 7.45 -20.21 -32.05
C ALA A 5 7.80 -20.58 -30.58
N VAL A 6 8.69 -21.55 -30.38
CA VAL A 6 9.16 -21.95 -29.05
C VAL A 6 9.96 -20.84 -28.38
N VAL A 7 10.86 -20.17 -29.13
CA VAL A 7 11.61 -19.01 -28.62
C VAL A 7 10.67 -17.86 -28.24
N PHE A 8 9.64 -17.59 -29.05
CA PHE A 8 8.66 -16.55 -28.76
C PHE A 8 7.83 -16.85 -27.50
N LEU A 9 7.42 -18.10 -27.31
CA LEU A 9 6.69 -18.54 -26.11
C LEU A 9 7.56 -18.45 -24.84
N LEU A 10 8.83 -18.85 -24.92
CA LEU A 10 9.78 -18.72 -23.82
C LEU A 10 10.04 -17.26 -23.45
N TYR A 11 10.18 -16.38 -24.45
CA TYR A 11 10.36 -14.95 -24.23
C TYR A 11 9.13 -14.31 -23.57
N CYS A 12 7.93 -14.70 -24.00
CA CYS A 12 6.67 -14.25 -23.39
C CYS A 12 6.54 -14.71 -21.93
N ALA A 13 6.90 -15.97 -21.63
CA ALA A 13 6.90 -16.48 -20.26
C ALA A 13 7.88 -15.71 -19.36
N ILE A 14 9.10 -15.42 -19.82
CA ILE A 14 10.09 -14.65 -19.05
C ILE A 14 9.59 -13.24 -18.74
N ILE A 15 8.93 -12.58 -19.70
CA ILE A 15 8.34 -11.24 -19.48
C ILE A 15 7.23 -11.29 -18.43
N CYS A 16 6.34 -12.29 -18.49
CA CYS A 16 5.25 -12.44 -17.52
C CYS A 16 5.75 -12.71 -16.09
N LEU A 17 6.84 -13.45 -15.92
CA LEU A 17 7.46 -13.66 -14.61
C LEU A 17 8.14 -12.40 -14.06
N ALA A 18 8.69 -11.54 -14.93
CA ALA A 18 9.34 -10.30 -14.50
C ALA A 18 8.34 -9.24 -13.98
N SER A 19 7.05 -9.37 -14.30
CA SER A 19 6.00 -8.43 -13.92
C SER A 19 5.31 -8.69 -12.58
N SER A 20 5.80 -9.61 -11.75
CA SER A 20 5.27 -9.77 -10.38
C SER A 20 5.77 -8.66 -9.46
N SER A 21 5.25 -7.43 -9.63
CA SER A 21 5.39 -6.43 -8.58
C SER A 21 4.55 -6.90 -7.40
N ASN A 22 5.18 -7.23 -6.27
CA ASN A 22 4.49 -7.52 -5.01
C ASN A 22 3.86 -6.22 -4.49
N THR A 23 2.75 -5.81 -5.09
CA THR A 23 2.01 -4.61 -4.72
C THR A 23 0.82 -4.99 -3.87
N VAL A 24 0.62 -4.27 -2.77
CA VAL A 24 -0.57 -4.32 -1.94
C VAL A 24 -1.57 -3.28 -2.43
N LYS A 25 -2.84 -3.66 -2.48
CA LYS A 25 -3.94 -2.75 -2.79
C LYS A 25 -4.39 -2.01 -1.53
N CYS A 26 -4.40 -0.69 -1.57
CA CYS A 26 -4.67 0.19 -0.43
C CYS A 26 -5.92 1.01 -0.65
N TYR A 27 -6.61 1.38 0.44
CA TYR A 27 -7.63 2.42 0.36
C TYR A 27 -6.96 3.79 0.34
N CYS A 28 -7.49 4.70 -0.46
CA CYS A 28 -6.84 5.97 -0.71
C CYS A 28 -7.85 7.12 -0.71
N THR A 29 -7.49 8.22 -0.07
CA THR A 29 -8.34 9.41 0.12
C THR A 29 -7.66 10.69 -0.34
N ASP A 30 -6.49 10.60 -0.99
CA ASP A 30 -5.85 11.76 -1.59
C ASP A 30 -6.46 12.11 -2.96
N ASP A 31 -6.16 13.31 -3.45
CA ASP A 31 -6.69 13.85 -4.70
C ASP A 31 -6.22 13.08 -5.94
N HIS A 32 -5.15 12.28 -5.81
CA HIS A 32 -4.61 11.46 -6.88
C HIS A 32 -5.36 10.11 -7.04
N CYS A 33 -6.27 9.78 -6.12
CA CYS A 33 -7.00 8.52 -6.08
C CYS A 33 -8.40 8.55 -6.71
N VAL A 34 -8.57 9.37 -7.74
CA VAL A 34 -9.79 9.45 -8.55
C VAL A 34 -9.65 8.53 -9.78
N PRO A 35 -10.66 7.72 -10.16
CA PRO A 35 -12.02 7.64 -9.59
C PRO A 35 -12.22 6.51 -8.57
N TYR A 36 -11.22 5.67 -8.32
CA TYR A 36 -11.43 4.35 -7.69
C TYR A 36 -11.13 4.28 -6.19
N GLY A 37 -10.68 5.37 -5.54
CA GLY A 37 -10.46 5.41 -4.09
C GLY A 37 -9.46 4.36 -3.58
N ALA A 38 -8.60 3.86 -4.48
CA ALA A 38 -7.66 2.79 -4.23
C ALA A 38 -6.40 3.00 -5.07
N CYS A 39 -5.27 2.59 -4.51
CA CYS A 39 -3.99 2.57 -5.22
C CYS A 39 -3.18 1.32 -4.87
N ASP A 40 -2.23 0.98 -5.73
CA ASP A 40 -1.32 -0.15 -5.55
C ASP A 40 0.06 0.38 -5.14
N GLY A 41 0.62 -0.16 -4.05
CA GLY A 41 1.91 0.28 -3.50
C GLY A 41 2.67 -0.85 -2.83
N ILE A 42 3.82 -0.55 -2.24
CA ILE A 42 4.58 -1.53 -1.44
C ILE A 42 3.91 -1.72 -0.08
N VAL A 43 3.42 -0.63 0.51
CA VAL A 43 2.67 -0.63 1.77
C VAL A 43 1.49 0.34 1.69
N CYS A 44 0.47 0.10 2.51
CA CYS A 44 -0.62 1.04 2.74
C CYS A 44 -0.30 1.96 3.92
N LEU A 45 -0.59 3.24 3.74
CA LEU A 45 -0.38 4.28 4.72
C LEU A 45 -1.72 4.77 5.29
N VAL A 46 -1.72 5.09 6.57
CA VAL A 46 -2.74 5.90 7.24
C VAL A 46 -2.05 6.83 8.22
N GLY A 47 -2.35 8.12 8.14
CA GLY A 47 -1.73 9.10 9.01
C GLY A 47 -2.59 10.34 9.21
N ILE A 48 -2.21 11.15 10.20
CA ILE A 48 -2.83 12.44 10.52
C ILE A 48 -1.91 13.54 10.02
N LEU A 49 -2.40 14.39 9.12
CA LEU A 49 -1.64 15.55 8.65
C LEU A 49 -1.46 16.56 9.80
N ARG A 50 -0.24 17.08 9.96
CA ARG A 50 0.10 18.02 11.04
C ARG A 50 -0.67 19.34 10.94
N ASP A 51 -0.81 19.87 9.74
CA ASP A 51 -1.37 21.22 9.54
C ASP A 51 -2.90 21.27 9.64
N SER A 52 -3.58 20.16 9.29
CA SER A 52 -5.04 20.12 9.18
C SER A 52 -5.71 19.14 10.15
N ASN A 53 -4.94 18.30 10.84
CA ASN A 53 -5.45 17.16 11.61
C ASN A 53 -6.35 16.21 10.81
N GLN A 54 -6.25 16.25 9.47
CA GLN A 54 -7.01 15.37 8.60
C GLN A 54 -6.36 13.99 8.55
N VAL A 55 -7.19 12.94 8.65
CA VAL A 55 -6.75 11.57 8.39
C VAL A 55 -6.68 11.33 6.89
N ILE A 56 -5.49 11.04 6.38
CA ILE A 56 -5.28 10.65 4.98
C ILE A 56 -4.81 9.20 4.91
N ARG A 57 -5.27 8.52 3.85
CA ARG A 57 -4.90 7.15 3.51
C ARG A 57 -4.38 7.13 2.09
N THR A 58 -3.29 6.41 1.85
CA THR A 58 -2.67 6.30 0.52
C THR A 58 -1.72 5.10 0.48
N CYS A 59 -1.01 4.92 -0.62
CA CYS A 59 0.08 3.96 -0.79
C CYS A 59 1.43 4.65 -0.57
N GLY A 60 2.45 3.88 -0.21
CA GLY A 60 3.80 4.42 -0.09
C GLY A 60 4.88 3.35 0.08
N THR A 61 6.03 3.80 0.56
CA THR A 61 7.27 3.00 0.66
C THR A 61 7.90 3.06 2.06
N ARG A 62 7.10 3.41 3.06
CA ARG A 62 7.56 3.57 4.45
C ARG A 62 7.75 2.24 5.17
N PRO A 63 8.60 2.18 6.22
CA PRO A 63 8.74 0.97 7.04
C PRO A 63 7.43 0.62 7.75
N LEU A 64 7.16 -0.67 7.91
CA LEU A 64 5.98 -1.18 8.62
C LEU A 64 5.95 -0.73 10.08
N GLY A 65 4.73 -0.58 10.60
CA GLY A 65 4.49 -0.10 11.97
C GLY A 65 4.07 1.36 12.01
N CYS A 66 3.92 1.89 13.24
CA CYS A 66 3.53 3.26 13.49
C CYS A 66 4.68 4.05 14.10
N TYR A 67 4.81 5.30 13.69
CA TYR A 67 5.84 6.20 14.20
C TYR A 67 5.40 7.66 14.03
N LYS A 68 6.03 8.53 14.82
CA LYS A 68 5.98 9.97 14.57
C LYS A 68 6.87 10.26 13.38
N ASP A 69 6.29 10.83 12.33
CA ASP A 69 7.02 11.11 11.10
C ASP A 69 7.98 12.28 11.32
N GLU A 70 9.24 12.11 10.91
CA GLU A 70 10.28 13.14 11.00
C GLU A 70 10.20 14.17 9.86
N ASP A 71 9.47 13.86 8.78
CA ASP A 71 9.38 14.71 7.57
C ASP A 71 8.34 15.84 7.68
N ASP A 72 8.00 16.26 8.91
CA ASP A 72 7.07 17.34 9.31
C ASP A 72 5.62 17.27 8.79
N ARG A 73 5.31 16.47 7.76
CA ARG A 73 3.98 16.40 7.14
C ARG A 73 2.95 15.70 8.02
N TRP A 74 3.36 14.67 8.76
CA TRP A 74 2.45 13.84 9.57
C TRP A 74 2.74 14.00 11.07
N THR A 75 1.69 14.05 11.87
CA THR A 75 1.80 13.95 13.33
C THR A 75 2.04 12.50 13.75
N ASP A 76 1.25 11.60 13.18
CA ASP A 76 1.33 10.15 13.37
C ASP A 76 1.12 9.48 12.01
N LEU A 77 1.95 8.48 11.70
CA LEU A 77 1.89 7.73 10.46
C LEU A 77 2.08 6.25 10.73
N CYS A 78 1.23 5.43 10.12
CA CYS A 78 1.31 3.98 10.19
C CYS A 78 1.39 3.36 8.78
N ALA A 79 2.16 2.29 8.65
CA ALA A 79 2.29 1.50 7.44
C ALA A 79 1.98 0.01 7.69
N CYS A 80 1.28 -0.62 6.74
CA CYS A 80 0.90 -2.04 6.77
C CYS A 80 0.91 -2.67 5.37
N ASP A 81 1.03 -4.01 5.30
CA ASP A 81 1.26 -4.75 4.04
C ASP A 81 0.12 -5.68 3.63
N GLN A 82 -1.00 -5.67 4.36
CA GLN A 82 -2.18 -6.47 4.01
C GLN A 82 -3.13 -5.69 3.10
N PRO A 83 -3.83 -6.35 2.15
CA PRO A 83 -4.79 -5.66 1.29
C PRO A 83 -5.84 -4.89 2.08
N PHE A 84 -6.00 -3.61 1.76
CA PHE A 84 -6.92 -2.67 2.42
C PHE A 84 -6.75 -2.55 3.94
N CYS A 85 -5.54 -2.81 4.46
CA CYS A 85 -5.26 -2.76 5.89
C CYS A 85 -5.44 -1.38 6.52
N ASN A 86 -5.36 -0.32 5.72
CA ASN A 86 -5.57 1.05 6.16
C ASN A 86 -7.06 1.48 6.20
N THR A 87 -8.01 0.56 5.96
CA THR A 87 -9.44 0.83 6.10
C THR A 87 -9.90 0.78 7.56
N PHE A 88 -10.95 1.54 7.88
CA PHE A 88 -11.55 1.50 9.21
C PHE A 88 -12.03 0.09 9.60
N SER A 89 -12.62 -0.65 8.64
CA SER A 89 -13.09 -2.02 8.86
C SER A 89 -11.96 -2.95 9.30
N TYR A 90 -10.81 -2.87 8.64
CA TYR A 90 -9.63 -3.67 8.99
C TYR A 90 -9.05 -3.26 10.34
N LEU A 91 -8.84 -1.96 10.57
CA LEU A 91 -8.29 -1.46 11.83
C LEU A 91 -9.18 -1.85 13.03
N ARG A 92 -10.51 -1.81 12.87
CA ARG A 92 -11.45 -2.19 13.94
C ARG A 92 -11.44 -3.68 14.27
N SER A 93 -11.22 -4.56 13.29
CA SER A 93 -11.15 -6.01 13.54
C SER A 93 -9.81 -6.45 14.13
N HIS A 94 -8.73 -5.70 13.87
CA HIS A 94 -7.37 -6.07 14.30
C HIS A 94 -6.91 -5.32 15.57
N THR A 95 -7.59 -4.25 15.98
CA THR A 95 -7.33 -3.59 17.27
C THR A 95 -7.89 -4.37 18.48
N ARG A 96 -8.87 -5.27 18.29
CA ARG A 96 -9.37 -6.14 19.37
C ARG A 96 -8.38 -7.20 19.85
N TYR A 97 -7.33 -7.47 19.08
CA TYR A 97 -6.27 -8.43 19.40
C TYR A 97 -4.93 -7.78 19.75
N GLY A 98 -4.93 -6.46 20.01
CA GLY A 98 -3.85 -5.76 20.69
C GLY A 98 -2.45 -6.06 20.19
N LEU A 99 -2.12 -5.69 18.95
CA LEU A 99 -0.75 -5.53 18.41
C LEU A 99 -0.87 -5.18 16.92
N MET A 100 -0.84 -3.90 16.55
CA MET A 100 -0.14 -3.47 15.32
C MET A 100 -0.13 -1.94 15.08
N PHE A 101 -0.99 -1.16 15.73
CA PHE A 101 -1.17 0.25 15.32
C PHE A 101 -1.04 1.32 16.43
N ILE A 102 -0.74 0.95 17.68
CA ILE A 102 -0.67 1.89 18.80
C ILE A 102 0.43 1.48 19.79
N THR A 103 1.69 1.58 19.38
CA THR A 103 2.85 1.72 20.29
C THR A 103 3.92 2.50 19.55
#